data_AF-A0AA36EIC1-F1
#
_entry.id   AF-A0AA36EIC1-F1
#
_cell.length_a   1.000
_cell.length_b   1.000
_cell.length_c   1.000
_cell.angle_alpha   90.00
_cell.angle_beta   90.00
_cell.angle_gamma   90.00
#
_symmetry.space_group_name_H-M   'P 1'
#
loop_
_entity.id
_entity.type
_entity.pdbx_description
1 polymer ?
#
loop_
_entity_poly.entity_id
_entity_poly.type
_entity_poly.pdbx_seq_one_letter_code
_entity_poly.pdbx_strand_id
1 'polypeptide(L)'
;MNYDLTNLPDYWYRKEIEKARRDLRYFIFSKECAPIMLRLAFHDAGTYCKRTGTGGPNGSIRKPEEFEQSCNRGLKTAIDFCEEIKLKHPMISYADIYQCNVFIGSITDSGSLNLLPTKSDKLHFRGCTNDLDTCRHCCCGDQWWPYH
;
A
#
# COMPACT_ATOMS: atom_id res chain seq x y z
N MET A 1 -16.40 -11.40 7.90
CA MET A 1 -17.09 -10.35 8.69
C MET A 1 -16.61 -9.00 8.20
N ASN A 2 -17.50 -8.13 7.71
CA ASN A 2 -17.16 -6.76 7.35
C ASN A 2 -17.21 -5.91 8.61
N TYR A 3 -16.05 -5.55 9.16
CA TYR A 3 -15.97 -4.60 10.26
C TYR A 3 -16.18 -3.19 9.71
N ASP A 4 -17.10 -2.43 10.29
CA ASP A 4 -17.20 -1.01 10.01
C ASP A 4 -16.00 -0.28 10.64
N LEU A 5 -14.99 0.00 9.81
CA LEU A 5 -13.76 0.66 10.23
C LEU A 5 -13.98 2.12 10.66
N THR A 6 -15.09 2.74 10.24
CA THR A 6 -15.38 4.14 10.52
C THR A 6 -15.82 4.37 11.97
N ASN A 7 -16.37 3.35 12.62
CA ASN A 7 -16.85 3.39 14.00
C ASN A 7 -15.88 2.75 15.01
N LEU A 8 -14.70 2.30 14.59
CA LEU A 8 -13.73 1.71 15.51
C LEU A 8 -12.92 2.77 16.26
N PRO A 9 -12.89 2.75 17.61
CA PRO A 9 -12.05 3.67 18.38
C PRO A 9 -10.58 3.56 17.96
N ASP A 10 -9.92 4.71 17.80
CA ASP A 10 -8.51 4.84 17.41
C ASP A 10 -7.57 3.92 18.17
N TYR A 11 -7.83 3.72 19.47
CA TYR A 11 -7.05 2.84 20.33
C TYR A 11 -7.01 1.39 19.84
N TRP A 12 -8.17 0.82 19.51
CA TRP A 12 -8.25 -0.57 19.05
C TRP A 12 -7.63 -0.74 17.66
N TYR A 13 -7.82 0.24 16.78
CA TYR A 13 -7.21 0.24 15.46
C TYR A 13 -5.68 0.27 15.54
N ARG A 14 -5.12 1.16 16.37
CA ARG A 14 -3.66 1.26 16.58
C ARG A 14 -3.07 0.00 17.18
N LYS A 15 -3.77 -0.63 18.13
CA LYS A 15 -3.36 -1.92 18.68
C LYS A 15 -3.33 -3.02 17.62
N GLU A 16 -4.30 -3.03 16.72
CA GLU A 16 -4.34 -4.02 15.64
C GLU A 16 -3.21 -3.78 14.63
N ILE A 17 -2.93 -2.52 14.27
CA ILE A 17 -1.74 -2.16 13.47
C ILE A 17 -0.46 -2.73 14.07
N GLU A 18 -0.25 -2.61 15.38
CA GLU A 18 0.96 -3.13 16.02
C GLU A 18 1.07 -4.66 15.94
N LYS A 19 -0.06 -5.38 15.97
CA LYS A 19 -0.05 -6.84 15.74
C LYS A 19 0.29 -7.15 14.29
N ALA A 20 -0.39 -6.50 13.33
CA ALA A 20 -0.13 -6.69 11.91
C ALA A 20 1.32 -6.37 11.52
N ARG A 21 1.93 -5.36 12.13
CA ARG A 21 3.36 -5.03 11.93
C ARG A 21 4.29 -6.17 12.36
N ARG A 22 3.97 -6.90 13.44
CA ARG A 22 4.76 -8.06 13.88
C ARG A 22 4.58 -9.24 12.93
N ASP A 23 3.35 -9.52 12.54
CA ASP A 23 3.04 -10.60 11.60
C ASP A 23 3.64 -10.34 10.21
N LEU A 24 3.57 -9.10 9.73
CA LEU A 24 4.22 -8.67 8.49
C LEU A 24 5.74 -8.81 8.55
N ARG A 25 6.38 -8.43 9.67
CA ARG A 25 7.83 -8.61 9.85
C ARG A 25 8.24 -10.08 9.71
N TYR A 26 7.53 -10.96 10.41
CA TYR A 26 7.76 -12.38 10.33
C TYR A 26 7.53 -12.90 8.91
N PHE A 27 6.43 -12.50 8.27
CA PHE A 27 6.07 -12.92 6.92
C PHE A 27 7.14 -12.50 5.89
N ILE A 28 7.52 -11.21 5.88
CA ILE A 28 8.51 -10.64 4.96
C ILE A 28 9.85 -11.34 5.10
N PHE A 29 10.29 -11.59 6.33
CA PHE A 29 11.52 -12.34 6.61
C PHE A 29 11.42 -13.78 6.11
N SER A 30 10.34 -14.48 6.43
CA SER A 30 10.15 -15.90 6.08
C SER A 30 10.04 -16.17 4.58
N LYS A 31 9.50 -15.21 3.82
CA LYS A 31 9.27 -15.31 2.37
C LYS A 31 10.36 -14.62 1.54
N GLU A 32 11.30 -13.96 2.20
CA GLU A 32 12.35 -13.13 1.57
C GLU A 32 11.78 -12.13 0.54
N CYS A 33 10.59 -11.58 0.81
CA CYS A 33 9.82 -10.79 -0.15
C CYS A 33 9.91 -9.28 0.07
N ALA A 34 10.87 -8.79 0.86
CA ALA A 34 11.00 -7.36 1.18
C ALA A 34 11.02 -6.44 -0.06
N PRO A 35 11.76 -6.75 -1.15
CA PRO A 35 11.79 -5.87 -2.33
C PRO A 35 10.43 -5.71 -3.02
N ILE A 36 9.66 -6.79 -3.17
CA ILE A 36 8.36 -6.74 -3.87
C ILE A 36 7.29 -6.08 -3.01
N MET A 37 7.36 -6.21 -1.68
CA MET A 37 6.46 -5.55 -0.74
C MET A 37 6.74 -4.04 -0.68
N LEU A 38 8.01 -3.62 -0.75
CA LEU A 38 8.38 -2.21 -0.87
C LEU A 38 7.91 -1.61 -2.20
N ARG A 39 8.09 -2.34 -3.31
CA ARG A 39 7.61 -1.91 -4.63
C ARG A 39 6.09 -1.71 -4.63
N LEU A 40 5.33 -2.64 -4.03
CA LEU A 40 3.87 -2.50 -3.91
C LEU A 40 3.49 -1.20 -3.19
N ALA A 41 4.08 -0.96 -2.02
CA ALA A 41 3.75 0.21 -1.20
C ALA A 41 4.11 1.54 -1.90
N PHE A 42 5.23 1.56 -2.61
CA PHE A 42 5.67 2.70 -3.40
C PHE A 42 4.72 2.97 -4.58
N HIS A 43 4.32 1.94 -5.32
CA HIS A 43 3.41 2.09 -6.45
C HIS A 43 2.01 2.55 -6.04
N ASP A 44 1.46 2.04 -4.92
CA ASP A 44 0.17 2.53 -4.37
C ASP A 44 0.25 4.02 -4.02
N ALA A 45 1.33 4.45 -3.35
CA ALA A 45 1.56 5.86 -3.01
C ALA A 45 1.83 6.76 -4.23
N GLY A 46 2.52 6.23 -5.23
CA GLY A 46 3.01 6.94 -6.42
C GLY A 46 1.93 7.39 -7.41
N THR A 47 0.67 7.03 -7.17
CA THR A 47 -0.48 7.49 -7.97
C THR A 47 -1.03 8.85 -7.55
N TYR A 48 -0.51 9.45 -6.47
CA TYR A 48 -1.05 10.72 -5.95
C TYR A 48 -0.88 11.87 -6.94
N CYS A 49 -1.99 12.54 -7.25
CA CYS A 49 -2.02 13.74 -8.07
C CYS A 49 -2.41 14.95 -7.22
N LYS A 50 -1.45 15.86 -6.99
CA LYS A 50 -1.68 17.08 -6.20
C LYS A 50 -2.78 17.98 -6.80
N ARG A 51 -2.88 18.03 -8.13
CA ARG A 51 -3.82 18.91 -8.85
C ARG A 51 -5.28 18.51 -8.62
N THR A 52 -5.57 17.21 -8.64
CA THR A 52 -6.92 16.66 -8.51
C THR A 52 -7.22 16.19 -7.09
N GLY A 53 -6.19 16.02 -6.24
CA GLY A 53 -6.32 15.41 -4.92
C GLY A 53 -6.71 13.93 -4.96
N THR A 54 -6.41 13.24 -6.07
CA THR A 54 -6.76 11.83 -6.29
C THR A 54 -5.54 10.91 -6.28
N GLY A 55 -5.76 9.59 -6.22
CA GLY A 55 -4.71 8.59 -6.04
C GLY A 55 -4.10 8.59 -4.63
N GLY A 56 -2.86 8.11 -4.53
CA GLY A 56 -2.08 8.02 -3.29
C GLY A 56 -2.28 6.72 -2.52
N PRO A 57 -1.66 6.59 -1.33
CA PRO A 57 -1.60 5.35 -0.56
C PRO A 57 -2.96 5.01 0.05
N ASN A 58 -3.85 4.43 -0.75
CA ASN A 58 -5.26 4.23 -0.43
C ASN A 58 -5.73 2.79 -0.71
N GLY A 59 -4.79 1.90 -1.05
CA GLY A 59 -5.04 0.50 -1.30
C GLY A 59 -5.71 0.21 -2.65
N SER A 60 -5.93 1.19 -3.52
CA SER A 60 -6.57 0.98 -4.84
C SER A 60 -5.77 0.05 -5.74
N ILE A 61 -4.45 -0.08 -5.52
CA ILE A 61 -3.59 -0.94 -6.34
C ILE A 61 -4.04 -2.40 -6.42
N ARG A 62 -4.83 -2.89 -5.46
CA ARG A 62 -5.42 -4.25 -5.48
C ARG A 62 -6.51 -4.46 -6.55
N LYS A 63 -6.98 -3.38 -7.17
CA LYS A 63 -8.05 -3.42 -8.16
C LYS A 63 -7.48 -3.81 -9.52
N PRO A 64 -8.17 -4.68 -10.29
CA PRO A 64 -7.71 -5.09 -11.63
C PRO A 64 -7.39 -3.91 -12.53
N GLU A 65 -8.20 -2.85 -12.47
CA GLU A 65 -7.99 -1.62 -13.24
C GLU A 65 -6.65 -0.91 -12.96
N GLU A 66 -6.03 -1.22 -11.82
CA GLU A 66 -4.73 -0.66 -11.40
C GLU A 66 -3.60 -1.68 -11.47
N PHE A 67 -3.70 -2.88 -10.89
CA PHE A 67 -2.56 -3.82 -10.92
C PHE A 67 -2.27 -4.42 -12.31
N GLU A 68 -3.24 -4.39 -13.24
CA GLU A 68 -3.04 -4.85 -14.62
C GLU A 68 -2.32 -3.81 -15.50
N GLN A 69 -2.13 -2.58 -15.00
CA GLN A 69 -1.33 -1.57 -15.70
C GLN A 69 0.11 -2.03 -15.88
N SER A 70 0.72 -1.67 -17.01
CA SER A 70 2.07 -2.11 -17.40
C SER A 70 3.14 -1.81 -16.33
N CYS A 71 3.04 -0.64 -15.68
CA CYS A 71 3.95 -0.22 -14.60
C CYS A 71 3.84 -1.11 -13.33
N ASN A 72 2.68 -1.75 -13.12
CA ASN A 72 2.38 -2.57 -11.95
C ASN A 72 2.58 -4.08 -12.21
N ARG A 73 3.14 -4.45 -13.37
CA ARG A 73 3.41 -5.84 -13.73
C ARG A 73 4.21 -6.55 -12.64
N GLY A 74 3.68 -7.69 -12.20
CA GLY A 74 4.26 -8.53 -11.15
C GLY A 74 3.80 -8.21 -9.72
N LEU A 75 3.05 -7.12 -9.50
CA LEU A 75 2.59 -6.76 -8.14
C LEU A 75 1.46 -7.64 -7.60
N LYS A 76 0.80 -8.45 -8.44
CA LYS A 76 -0.24 -9.39 -8.01
C LYS A 76 0.24 -10.32 -6.90
N THR A 77 1.48 -10.81 -6.98
CA THR A 77 2.08 -11.66 -5.95
C THR A 77 2.16 -10.95 -4.59
N ALA A 78 2.56 -9.68 -4.57
CA ALA A 78 2.62 -8.90 -3.32
C ALA A 78 1.22 -8.56 -2.78
N ILE A 79 0.24 -8.32 -3.65
CA ILE A 79 -1.17 -8.16 -3.27
C ILE A 79 -1.66 -9.43 -2.58
N ASP A 80 -1.36 -10.60 -3.14
CA ASP A 80 -1.78 -11.90 -2.58
C ASP A 80 -1.14 -12.19 -1.22
N PHE A 81 0.14 -11.84 -1.04
CA PHE A 81 0.78 -11.90 0.27
C PHE A 81 0.10 -11.00 1.31
N CYS A 82 -0.32 -9.80 0.91
CA CYS A 82 -1.04 -8.91 1.81
C CYS A 82 -2.45 -9.41 2.13
N GLU A 83 -3.07 -10.22 1.26
CA GLU A 83 -4.35 -10.88 1.54
C GLU A 83 -4.24 -11.84 2.73
N GLU A 84 -3.15 -12.61 2.82
CA GLU A 84 -2.91 -13.50 3.96
C GLU A 84 -2.85 -12.74 5.29
N ILE A 85 -2.27 -11.54 5.27
CA ILE A 85 -2.17 -10.65 6.43
C ILE A 85 -3.53 -10.01 6.73
N LYS A 86 -4.26 -9.59 5.70
CA LYS A 86 -5.61 -9.01 5.84
C LYS A 86 -6.59 -10.00 6.45
N LEU A 87 -6.51 -11.28 6.11
CA LEU A 87 -7.32 -12.33 6.70
C LEU A 87 -7.09 -12.47 8.21
N LYS A 88 -5.85 -12.28 8.68
CA LYS A 88 -5.50 -12.28 10.11
C LYS A 88 -5.91 -10.99 10.83
N HIS A 89 -5.85 -9.85 10.12
CA HIS A 89 -6.14 -8.53 10.65
C HIS A 89 -7.26 -7.83 9.87
N PRO A 90 -8.50 -8.36 9.92
CA PRO A 90 -9.60 -7.87 9.08
C PRO A 90 -9.98 -6.41 9.38
N MET A 91 -9.64 -5.93 10.59
CA MET A 91 -9.94 -4.58 11.08
C MET A 91 -8.95 -3.50 10.61
N ILE A 92 -7.94 -3.83 9.81
CA ILE A 92 -6.97 -2.86 9.26
C ILE A 92 -7.24 -2.68 7.76
N SER A 93 -7.21 -1.45 7.26
CA SER A 93 -7.34 -1.15 5.83
C SER A 93 -6.20 -1.79 5.00
N TYR A 94 -6.45 -2.07 3.72
CA TYR A 94 -5.39 -2.49 2.80
C TYR A 94 -4.33 -1.39 2.66
N ALA A 95 -4.75 -0.13 2.60
CA ALA A 95 -3.85 1.03 2.55
C ALA A 95 -2.82 0.98 3.69
N ASP A 96 -3.28 0.77 4.93
CA ASP A 96 -2.38 0.71 6.08
C ASP A 96 -1.50 -0.56 6.07
N ILE A 97 -2.01 -1.71 5.59
CA ILE A 97 -1.19 -2.92 5.41
C ILE A 97 -0.05 -2.65 4.41
N TYR A 98 -0.34 -2.04 3.26
CA TYR A 98 0.67 -1.74 2.24
C TYR A 98 1.71 -0.75 2.75
N GLN A 99 1.30 0.33 3.41
CA GLN A 99 2.23 1.33 3.93
C GLN A 99 3.01 0.84 5.16
N CYS A 100 2.48 -0.13 5.93
CA CYS A 100 3.25 -0.80 6.98
C CYS A 100 4.48 -1.55 6.44
N ASN A 101 4.45 -2.03 5.18
CA ASN A 101 5.59 -2.73 4.56
C ASN A 101 6.84 -1.85 4.43
N VAL A 102 6.66 -0.56 4.13
CA VAL A 102 7.77 0.40 3.95
C VAL A 102 8.65 0.46 5.19
N PHE A 103 8.03 0.37 6.37
CA PHE A 103 8.72 0.45 7.65
C PHE A 103 9.53 -0.82 7.99
N ILE A 104 9.23 -1.95 7.36
CA ILE A 104 9.83 -3.25 7.71
C ILE A 104 11.12 -3.51 6.93
N GLY A 105 11.32 -2.84 5.79
CA GLY A 105 12.54 -2.93 4.98
C GLY A 105 13.73 -2.13 5.52
N SER A 106 13.52 -1.19 6.45
CA SER A 106 14.61 -0.50 7.13
C SER A 106 15.14 -1.35 8.29
N ILE A 107 16.34 -1.88 8.15
CA ILE A 107 17.08 -2.65 9.18
C ILE A 107 17.36 -1.83 10.46
N THR A 108 17.05 -0.54 10.46
CA THR A 108 17.22 0.32 11.63
C THR A 108 15.97 0.31 12.48
N ASP A 109 16.14 0.17 13.81
CA ASP A 109 15.19 0.55 14.86
C ASP A 109 14.90 2.07 14.84
N SER A 110 14.67 2.62 13.65
CA SER A 110 14.26 3.99 13.41
C SER A 110 12.86 4.13 13.97
N GLY A 111 12.81 4.59 15.22
CA GLY A 111 11.64 4.71 16.06
C GLY A 111 10.36 5.03 15.30
N SER A 112 9.33 4.24 15.60
CA SER A 112 7.91 4.53 15.46
C SER A 112 7.59 5.78 14.65
N LEU A 113 7.80 5.74 13.33
CA LEU A 113 7.24 6.75 12.46
C LEU A 113 5.73 6.67 12.71
N ASN A 114 5.15 7.75 13.22
CA ASN A 114 3.73 7.85 13.53
C ASN A 114 2.96 7.77 12.20
N LEU A 115 2.81 6.57 11.64
CA LEU A 115 1.87 6.29 10.58
C LEU A 115 0.51 6.68 11.15
N LEU A 116 -0.01 7.81 10.70
CA LEU A 116 -1.38 8.18 10.98
C LEU A 116 -2.24 7.16 10.24
N PRO A 117 -3.01 6.33 10.96
CA PRO A 117 -3.85 5.33 10.33
C PRO A 117 -4.78 6.01 9.33
N THR A 118 -4.75 5.57 8.07
CA THR A 118 -5.62 6.13 7.03
C THR A 118 -7.07 5.71 7.23
N LYS A 119 -7.30 4.58 7.93
CA LYS A 119 -8.61 4.00 8.29
C LYS A 119 -9.61 3.90 7.13
N SER A 120 -9.15 3.97 5.89
CA SER A 120 -10.02 4.01 4.74
C SER A 120 -9.32 3.46 3.51
N ASP A 121 -9.96 2.49 2.88
CA ASP A 121 -9.61 2.05 1.54
C ASP A 121 -10.47 2.80 0.53
N LYS A 122 -9.88 3.32 -0.54
CA LYS A 122 -10.71 3.81 -1.65
C LYS A 122 -11.21 2.61 -2.46
N LEU A 123 -12.52 2.64 -2.75
CA LEU A 123 -13.20 1.59 -3.49
C LEU A 123 -13.00 1.71 -5.01
N HIS A 124 -12.59 2.88 -5.49
CA HIS A 124 -12.45 3.19 -6.90
C HIS A 124 -11.06 3.77 -7.20
N PHE A 125 -10.40 3.24 -8.22
CA PHE A 125 -9.19 3.81 -8.77
C PHE A 125 -9.50 5.17 -9.41
N ARG A 126 -8.86 6.24 -8.91
CA ARG A 126 -8.84 7.56 -9.56
C ARG A 126 -7.39 8.04 -9.67
N GLY A 127 -6.58 7.31 -10.42
CA GLY A 127 -5.25 7.78 -10.81
C GLY A 127 -5.32 8.81 -11.94
N CYS A 128 -4.17 9.38 -12.32
CA CYS A 128 -4.07 10.21 -13.51
C CYS A 128 -4.41 9.37 -14.75
N THR A 129 -5.56 9.63 -15.35
CA THR A 129 -5.98 9.02 -16.63
C THR A 129 -5.26 9.74 -17.77
N ASN A 130 -4.34 9.06 -18.47
CA ASN A 130 -3.79 9.29 -19.83
C ASN A 130 -3.59 10.71 -20.39
N ASP A 131 -3.73 11.78 -19.61
CA ASP A 131 -3.36 13.12 -20.02
C ASP A 131 -1.84 13.22 -19.87
N LEU A 132 -1.15 13.25 -21.02
CA LEU A 132 0.31 13.32 -21.15
C LEU A 132 0.95 14.51 -20.40
N ASP A 133 0.14 15.49 -19.99
CA ASP A 133 0.56 16.64 -19.17
C ASP A 133 0.43 16.44 -17.65
N THR A 134 -0.32 15.43 -17.19
CA THR A 134 -0.48 15.11 -15.74
C THR A 134 0.33 13.93 -15.25
N CYS A 135 0.68 13.00 -16.15
CA CYS A 135 1.40 11.77 -15.80
C CYS A 135 2.92 11.91 -15.65
N ARG A 136 3.54 13.07 -15.96
CA ARG A 136 4.98 13.25 -15.77
C ARG A 136 5.44 13.21 -14.30
N HIS A 137 4.51 13.29 -13.33
CA HIS A 137 4.80 13.24 -11.90
C HIS A 137 4.21 12.04 -11.15
N CYS A 138 3.30 11.27 -11.77
CA CYS A 138 2.87 9.99 -11.22
C CYS A 138 3.78 8.89 -11.78
N CYS A 139 4.03 7.82 -11.02
CA CYS A 139 5.00 6.75 -11.33
C CYS A 139 4.79 6.01 -12.67
N CYS A 140 3.82 6.41 -13.50
CA CYS A 140 3.55 5.89 -14.84
C CYS A 140 4.21 6.69 -15.97
N GLY A 141 4.80 7.86 -15.71
CA GLY A 141 5.64 8.57 -16.68
C GLY A 141 7.07 8.03 -16.69
N ASP A 142 7.63 7.78 -17.87
CA ASP A 142 8.88 7.07 -18.21
C ASP A 142 10.21 7.58 -17.59
N GLN A 143 10.22 8.12 -16.37
CA GLN A 143 11.37 8.86 -15.83
C GLN A 143 11.92 8.35 -14.50
N TRP A 144 11.36 7.28 -13.91
CA TRP A 144 11.83 6.80 -12.60
C TRP A 144 12.57 5.47 -12.62
N TRP A 145 12.35 4.61 -13.62
CA TRP A 145 13.06 3.32 -13.71
C TRP A 145 13.76 3.15 -15.06
N PRO A 146 15.09 3.28 -15.14
CA PRO A 146 15.83 2.78 -16.28
C PRO A 146 15.88 1.25 -16.13
N TYR A 147 14.92 0.54 -16.71
CA TYR A 147 15.12 -0.89 -16.99
C TYR A 147 15.94 -1.01 -18.29
N HIS A 148 17.26 -1.09 -18.13
CA HIS A 148 18.17 -1.77 -19.06
C HIS A 148 18.60 -3.09 -18.43
#